data_AF-B6ZCE0-F1
#
_entry.id   AF-B6ZCE0-F1
#
_cell.length_a   1.000
_cell.length_b   1.000
_cell.length_c   1.000
_cell.angle_alpha   90.00
_cell.angle_beta   90.00
_cell.angle_gamma   90.00
#
_symmetry.space_group_name_H-M   'P 1'
#
loop_
_entity.id
_entity.type
_entity.pdbx_description
1 polymer ?
#
loop_
_entity_poly.entity_id
_entity_poly.type
_entity_poly.pdbx_seq_one_letter_code
_entity_poly.pdbx_strand_id
1 'polypeptide(L)' 'AYTRAQQLELEKEYRYNRYISRARRIELAKNLTLTEKHIKIWYQNRRMKEKRDEEDIMRGTTVLDP' A
#
# COMPACT_ATOMS: atom_id res chain seq x y z
N ALA A 1 3.38 -11.65 -9.27
CA ALA A 1 4.06 -10.65 -8.44
C ALA A 1 4.07 -9.31 -9.17
N TYR A 2 4.01 -8.18 -8.46
CA TYR A 2 4.08 -6.83 -9.09
C TYR A 2 5.53 -6.46 -9.40
N THR A 3 5.75 -5.70 -10.47
CA THR A 3 7.08 -5.15 -10.79
C THR A 3 7.49 -4.10 -9.78
N ARG A 4 8.80 -3.80 -9.69
CA ARG A 4 9.30 -2.74 -8.80
C ARG A 4 8.67 -1.38 -9.09
N ALA A 5 8.46 -1.06 -10.37
CA ALA A 5 7.82 0.19 -10.79
C ALA A 5 6.34 0.25 -10.34
N GLN A 6 5.60 -0.85 -10.49
CA GLN A 6 4.20 -0.94 -10.03
C GLN A 6 4.10 -0.75 -8.51
N GLN A 7 5.00 -1.38 -7.75
CA GLN A 7 5.04 -1.22 -6.29
C GLN A 7 5.33 0.22 -5.89
N LEU A 8 6.29 0.87 -6.55
CA LEU A 8 6.66 2.26 -6.25
C LEU A 8 5.49 3.23 -6.46
N GLU A 9 4.79 3.11 -7.58
CA GLU A 9 3.64 3.98 -7.88
C GLU A 9 2.46 3.71 -6.93
N LEU A 10 2.21 2.45 -6.57
CA LEU A 10 1.17 2.11 -5.59
C LEU A 10 1.49 2.68 -4.19
N GLU A 11 2.74 2.56 -3.73
CA GLU A 11 3.18 3.14 -2.46
C GLU A 11 3.13 4.67 -2.48
N LYS A 12 3.49 5.29 -3.60
CA LYS A 12 3.40 6.75 -3.78
C LYS A 12 1.96 7.22 -3.65
N GLU A 13 1.02 6.56 -4.33
CA GLU A 13 -0.41 6.90 -4.20
C GLU A 13 -0.92 6.64 -2.78
N TYR A 14 -0.55 5.52 -2.15
CA TYR A 14 -1.01 5.16 -0.80
C TYR A 14 -0.61 6.21 0.25
N ARG A 15 0.60 6.78 0.12
CA ARG A 15 1.05 7.88 0.98
C ARG A 15 0.22 9.15 0.82
N TYR A 16 -0.31 9.41 -0.38
CA TYR A 16 -1.20 10.54 -0.61
C TYR A 16 -2.61 10.27 -0.06
N ASN A 17 -3.13 9.06 -0.28
CA ASN A 17 -4.43 8.65 0.23
C ASN A 17 -4.47 7.15 0.55
N ARG A 18 -4.67 6.82 1.83
CA ARG A 18 -4.78 5.44 2.33
C ARG A 18 -6.01 4.69 1.81
N TYR A 19 -7.00 5.39 1.24
CA TYR A 19 -8.25 4.83 0.70
C TYR A 19 -8.48 5.28 -0.73
N ILE A 20 -8.39 4.35 -1.68
CA ILE A 20 -8.55 4.71 -3.09
C ILE A 20 -10.02 4.95 -3.48
N SER A 21 -10.28 6.08 -4.16
CA SER A 21 -11.58 6.37 -4.75
C SER A 21 -11.83 5.53 -6.01
N ARG A 22 -13.09 5.42 -6.47
CA ARG A 22 -13.42 4.69 -7.70
C ARG A 22 -12.67 5.27 -8.92
N ALA A 23 -12.71 6.59 -9.09
CA ALA A 23 -12.07 7.26 -10.22
C ALA A 23 -10.55 6.97 -10.24
N ARG A 24 -9.88 7.14 -9.10
CA ARG A 24 -8.44 6.91 -9.00
C ARG A 24 -8.05 5.46 -9.22
N ARG A 25 -8.89 4.52 -8.77
CA ARG A 25 -8.67 3.09 -8.99
C ARG A 25 -8.70 2.71 -10.47
N ILE A 26 -9.64 3.27 -11.24
CA ILE A 26 -9.72 3.06 -12.69
C ILE A 26 -8.47 3.62 -13.37
N GLU A 27 -8.03 4.82 -12.97
CA GLU A 27 -6.84 5.47 -13.54
C GLU A 27 -5.56 4.68 -13.25
N LEU A 28 -5.33 4.29 -11.99
CA LEU A 28 -4.17 3.48 -11.62
C LEU A 28 -4.16 2.10 -12.28
N ALA A 29 -5.33 1.46 -12.40
CA ALA A 29 -5.45 0.19 -13.11
C ALA A 29 -4.95 0.31 -14.56
N LYS A 30 -5.36 1.37 -15.27
CA LYS A 30 -4.90 1.65 -16.64
C LYS A 30 -3.40 1.94 -16.68
N ASN A 31 -2.92 2.85 -15.83
CA ASN A 31 -1.52 3.30 -15.86
C ASN A 31 -0.52 2.19 -15.49
N LEU A 32 -0.91 1.28 -14.60
CA LEU A 32 -0.05 0.20 -14.12
C LEU A 32 -0.27 -1.12 -14.86
N THR A 33 -1.17 -1.17 -15.84
CA THR A 33 -1.59 -2.41 -16.52
C THR A 33 -2.03 -3.48 -15.51
N LEU A 34 -2.85 -3.08 -14.55
CA LEU A 34 -3.44 -3.93 -13.51
C LEU A 34 -4.97 -3.88 -13.60
N THR A 35 -5.64 -4.83 -12.96
CA THR A 35 -7.11 -4.78 -12.84
C THR A 35 -7.50 -3.94 -11.62
N GLU A 36 -8.68 -3.33 -11.65
CA GLU A 36 -9.24 -2.63 -10.47
C GLU A 36 -9.28 -3.54 -9.23
N LYS A 37 -9.53 -4.85 -9.43
CA LYS A 37 -9.50 -5.86 -8.37
C LYS A 37 -8.12 -5.95 -7.72
N HIS A 38 -7.04 -6.00 -8.51
CA HIS A 38 -5.68 -6.03 -7.99
C HIS A 38 -5.34 -4.76 -7.21
N ILE A 39 -5.74 -3.58 -7.70
CA ILE A 39 -5.57 -2.32 -6.97
C ILE A 39 -6.32 -2.37 -5.63
N LYS A 40 -7.58 -2.84 -5.63
CA LYS A 40 -8.39 -2.97 -4.41
C LYS A 40 -7.74 -3.90 -3.38
N ILE A 41 -7.29 -5.08 -3.80
CA ILE A 41 -6.63 -6.07 -2.93
C ILE A 41 -5.33 -5.48 -2.38
N TRP A 42 -4.52 -4.83 -3.21
CA TRP A 42 -3.28 -4.21 -2.77
C TRP A 42 -3.52 -3.16 -1.69
N TYR A 43 -4.52 -2.28 -1.85
CA TYR A 43 -4.91 -1.29 -0.83
C TYR A 43 -5.43 -1.91 0.47
N GLN A 44 -6.11 -3.05 0.39
CA GLN A 44 -6.52 -3.81 1.57
C GLN A 44 -5.29 -4.38 2.30
N ASN A 45 -4.41 -5.07 1.57
CA ASN A 45 -3.19 -5.66 2.13
C ASN A 45 -2.25 -4.59 2.70
N ARG A 46 -2.17 -3.43 2.05
CA ARG A 46 -1.29 -2.34 2.48
C ARG A 46 -1.71 -1.73 3.82
N ARG A 47 -3.02 -1.59 4.06
CA ARG A 47 -3.57 -1.19 5.37
C ARG A 47 -3.33 -2.24 6.45
N MET A 48 -3.49 -3.51 6.10
CA MET A 48 -3.17 -4.60 7.05
C MET A 48 -1.69 -4.60 7.43
N LYS A 49 -0.80 -4.33 6.47
CA LYS A 49 0.63 -4.17 6.73
C LYS A 49 0.90 -2.97 7.64
N GLU A 50 0.32 -1.80 7.36
CA GLU A 50 0.46 -0.61 8.22
C GLU A 50 0.02 -0.88 9.66
N LYS A 51 -1.15 -1.51 9.85
CA LYS A 51 -1.65 -1.90 11.18
C LYS A 51 -0.70 -2.86 11.88
N ARG A 52 -0.14 -3.85 11.18
CA ARG A 52 0.83 -4.78 11.76
C ARG A 52 2.12 -4.06 12.13
N ASP A 53 2.65 -3.22 11.24
CA ASP A 53 3.86 -2.45 11.49
C ASP A 53 3.64 -1.50 12.71
N GLU A 54 2.46 -0.90 12.87
CA GLU A 54 2.07 -0.13 14.06
C GLU A 54 1.98 -0.99 15.33
N GLU A 55 1.38 -2.18 15.24
CA GLU A 55 1.32 -3.13 16.35
C GLU A 55 2.71 -3.63 16.76
N ASP A 56 3.61 -3.87 15.81
CA ASP A 56 5.00 -4.28 16.08
C ASP A 56 5.79 -3.15 16.78
N ILE A 57 5.57 -1.89 16.38
CA ILE A 57 6.12 -0.71 17.08
C ILE A 57 5.58 -0.65 18.51
N MET A 58 4.26 -0.83 18.71
CA MET A 58 3.64 -0.80 20.04
C MET A 58 4.06 -1.97 20.94
N ARG A 59 4.37 -3.15 20.37
CA ARG A 59 4.79 -4.35 21.12
C ARG A 59 6.25 -4.32 21.58
N GLY A 60 6.99 -3.24 21.32
CA GLY A 60 8.28 -3.00 21.96
C GLY A 60 9.49 -3.51 21.18
N THR A 61 9.75 -2.90 20.02
CA THR A 61 11.09 -2.93 19.41
C THR A 61 11.62 -1.52 19.23
N THR A 62 11.61 -0.73 20.30
CA THR A 62 12.72 0.19 20.55
C THR A 62 13.94 -0.66 20.89
N VAL A 63 14.68 -1.10 19.87
CA VAL A 63 16.12 -1.31 20.09
C VAL A 63 16.69 0.11 20.15
N LEU A 64 16.69 0.68 21.36
CA LEU A 64 17.71 1.66 21.71
C LEU A 64 19.01 0.86 21.69
N ASP A 65 19.79 1.00 20.61
CA ASP A 65 21.19 0.57 20.64
C ASP A 65 21.93 1.45 21.68
N PRO A 66 22.66 0.85 22.64
CA PRO A 66 23.68 1.54 23.43
C PRO A 66 24.83 2.07 22.56
#